data_AF-A0A9C7UUI3-F1
#
_entry.id   AF-A0A9C7UUI3-F1
#
_cell.length_a   1.000
_cell.length_b   1.000
_cell.length_c   1.000
_cell.angle_alpha   90.00
_cell.angle_beta   90.00
_cell.angle_gamma   90.00
#
_symmetry.space_group_name_H-M   'P 1'
#
loop_
_entity.id
_entity.type
_entity.pdbx_description
1 polymer ?
#
loop_
_entity_poly.entity_id
_entity_poly.type
_entity_poly.pdbx_seq_one_letter_code
_entity_poly.pdbx_strand_id
1 'polypeptide(L)'
;MMLRLGYYKSAFQGVVVWASKRYFTKYSTHKFVCTPCGHISFGGLRTKRLKQPDSRKLFASLSPQKYYSSSISENVQVRTIPVLRDNYSYLLIDKRHKVAAAVDPVEPTKVTRAAEEEGVRLVAVLTTHKHWDHSGGNEELLEMYPSLNIFGSSYETVPGTTHRVGRGDVFQFHTPSCLDVYVFCTPCHTRGHLLYFIKERDATDSTAILFSGDTLFVGGCGRFFEGSSEDMLQNIEQVVHKFPRNTLMFCGHEYTVKNLEFALQMEPNNQILKNKYEWAKKQLELGKFTVPSTLEEEYLYNPFLRYGEVSIQQAVQQSEPAKVLAELRKRKDVF
;
A
#
# COMPACT_ATOMS: atom_id res chain seq x y z
N MET A 1 45.95 11.64 -49.58
CA MET A 1 46.11 13.10 -49.40
C MET A 1 46.60 13.34 -47.97
N MET A 2 47.84 13.84 -47.84
CA MET A 2 48.49 14.51 -46.69
C MET A 2 47.51 15.32 -45.77
N LEU A 3 47.63 15.55 -44.46
CA LEU A 3 48.69 15.78 -43.44
C LEU A 3 48.11 15.45 -42.02
N ARG A 4 48.81 14.87 -41.02
CA ARG A 4 49.79 15.39 -40.03
C ARG A 4 49.30 16.42 -38.97
N LEU A 5 49.68 16.12 -37.70
CA LEU A 5 49.87 16.93 -36.47
C LEU A 5 48.65 17.08 -35.52
N GLY A 6 48.73 16.93 -34.18
CA GLY A 6 49.89 16.80 -33.28
C GLY A 6 49.48 16.44 -31.83
N TYR A 7 50.49 16.09 -31.03
CA TYR A 7 50.46 15.75 -29.60
C TYR A 7 50.33 17.00 -28.70
N TYR A 8 49.73 16.86 -27.50
CA TYR A 8 50.28 17.39 -26.23
C TYR A 8 49.70 16.67 -25.00
N LYS A 9 50.61 16.32 -24.07
CA LYS A 9 50.37 15.77 -22.72
C LYS A 9 49.95 16.89 -21.75
N SER A 10 49.15 16.56 -20.73
CA SER A 10 49.50 16.91 -19.34
C SER A 10 48.71 16.06 -18.34
N ALA A 11 49.40 15.69 -17.26
CA ALA A 11 48.90 14.92 -16.14
C ALA A 11 48.54 15.87 -14.98
N PHE A 12 47.56 15.53 -14.15
CA PHE A 12 47.56 15.91 -12.74
C PHE A 12 46.78 14.88 -11.91
N GLN A 13 47.50 14.25 -10.99
CA GLN A 13 46.98 13.50 -9.85
C GLN A 13 46.41 14.49 -8.83
N GLY A 14 45.27 14.16 -8.22
CA GLY A 14 44.69 14.89 -7.09
C GLY A 14 44.03 13.91 -6.13
N VAL A 15 44.78 13.51 -5.10
CA VAL A 15 44.29 12.78 -3.92
C VAL A 15 43.64 13.80 -2.98
N VAL A 16 42.39 13.55 -2.56
CA VAL A 16 41.77 14.30 -1.45
C VAL A 16 41.38 13.32 -0.35
N VAL A 17 42.10 13.43 0.77
CA VAL A 17 41.84 12.78 2.05
C VAL A 17 40.81 13.61 2.81
N TRP A 18 39.71 12.99 3.27
CA TRP A 18 38.82 13.61 4.26
C TRP A 18 39.10 13.03 5.65
N ALA A 19 39.59 13.90 6.54
CA ALA A 19 39.87 13.60 7.93
C ALA A 19 38.65 13.89 8.82
N SER A 20 38.38 12.97 9.73
CA SER A 20 37.37 13.05 10.79
C SER A 20 37.76 14.02 11.90
N LYS A 21 36.82 14.82 12.42
CA LYS A 21 36.92 15.44 13.74
C LYS A 21 35.62 15.27 14.55
N ARG A 22 35.76 14.55 15.67
CA ARG A 22 34.81 14.51 16.79
C ARG A 22 34.99 15.77 17.65
N TYR A 23 33.90 16.32 18.16
CA TYR A 23 33.94 17.24 19.30
C TYR A 23 33.10 16.67 20.45
N PHE A 24 33.76 16.53 21.60
CA PHE A 24 33.17 16.36 22.93
C PHE A 24 33.31 17.69 23.66
N THR A 25 32.26 18.14 24.35
CA THR A 25 32.40 19.06 25.49
C THR A 25 31.38 18.70 26.58
N LYS A 26 31.92 18.32 27.74
CA LYS A 26 31.28 18.24 29.07
C LYS A 26 31.50 19.56 29.81
N TYR A 27 30.78 19.72 30.93
CA TYR A 27 30.92 20.60 32.11
C TYR A 27 29.74 21.55 32.28
N SER A 28 29.28 21.95 33.46
CA SER A 28 29.23 21.39 34.82
C SER A 28 28.46 22.42 35.66
N THR A 29 27.52 21.94 36.46
CA THR A 29 26.89 22.51 37.67
C THR A 29 27.27 23.92 38.12
N HIS A 30 26.29 24.76 38.49
CA HIS A 30 26.34 25.59 39.71
C HIS A 30 24.94 25.63 40.36
N LYS A 31 24.89 25.34 41.66
CA LYS A 31 23.73 25.47 42.56
C LYS A 31 23.70 26.90 43.11
N PHE A 32 22.51 27.47 43.27
CA PHE A 32 22.23 28.47 44.30
C PHE A 32 20.91 28.13 44.98
N VAL A 33 20.92 28.17 46.32
CA VAL A 33 19.78 28.01 47.21
C VAL A 33 19.55 29.36 47.88
N CYS A 34 18.31 29.86 47.87
CA CYS A 34 17.76 30.68 48.95
C CYS A 34 16.22 30.77 48.84
N THR A 35 15.51 30.34 49.87
CA THR A 35 14.05 30.49 50.14
C THR A 35 13.79 31.70 51.05
N PRO A 36 12.54 32.05 51.48
CA PRO A 36 11.18 31.74 51.00
C PRO A 36 10.28 33.00 50.86
N CYS A 37 9.22 32.96 50.05
CA CYS A 37 8.00 33.76 50.29
C CYS A 37 6.81 33.06 49.65
N GLY A 38 5.76 32.86 50.45
CA GLY A 38 4.62 32.02 50.14
C GLY A 38 3.69 32.62 49.08
N HIS A 39 3.27 31.77 48.16
CA HIS A 39 1.97 31.88 47.52
C HIS A 39 1.36 30.49 47.34
N ILE A 40 0.14 30.36 47.85
CA ILE A 40 -0.72 29.20 47.65
C ILE A 40 -1.21 29.28 46.20
N SER A 41 -0.72 28.39 45.33
CA SER A 41 -1.27 28.21 43.98
C SER A 41 -2.00 26.87 43.90
N PHE A 42 -3.27 26.93 43.49
CA PHE A 42 -4.12 25.77 43.23
C PHE A 42 -3.42 24.75 42.33
N GLY A 43 -3.46 23.47 42.75
CA GLY A 43 -2.86 22.36 42.04
C GLY A 43 -3.50 22.16 40.67
N GLY A 44 -2.75 22.49 39.61
CA GLY A 44 -3.07 22.07 38.26
C GLY A 44 -2.92 20.56 38.13
N LEU A 45 -4.03 19.88 37.86
CA LEU A 45 -4.03 18.50 37.38
C LEU A 45 -3.21 18.43 36.08
N ARG A 46 -1.96 17.97 36.17
CA ARG A 46 -1.18 17.52 35.02
C ARG A 46 -1.90 16.31 34.42
N THR A 47 -2.61 16.53 33.32
CA THR A 47 -3.00 15.44 32.43
C THR A 47 -1.71 14.79 31.93
N LYS A 48 -1.38 13.60 32.45
CA LYS A 48 -0.37 12.76 31.83
C LYS A 48 -0.89 12.43 30.43
N ARG A 49 -0.31 13.03 29.38
CA ARG A 49 -0.42 12.47 28.03
C ARG A 49 0.06 11.03 28.12
N LEU A 50 -0.88 10.09 28.03
CA LEU A 50 -0.56 8.71 27.70
C LEU A 50 0.26 8.78 26.41
N LYS A 51 1.54 8.40 26.47
CA LYS A 51 2.32 8.19 25.26
C LYS A 51 1.60 7.11 24.46
N GLN A 52 1.06 7.48 23.30
CA GLN A 52 0.60 6.49 22.34
C GLN A 52 1.75 5.51 22.07
N PRO A 53 1.48 4.20 22.02
CA PRO A 53 2.50 3.22 21.69
C PRO A 53 3.11 3.58 20.33
N ASP A 54 4.44 3.62 20.30
CA ASP A 54 5.20 3.90 19.09
C ASP A 54 5.01 2.72 18.11
N SER A 55 4.26 2.94 17.04
CA SER A 55 4.00 1.93 15.99
C SER A 55 5.29 1.31 15.44
N ARG A 56 6.44 2.01 15.58
CA ARG A 56 7.78 1.50 15.22
C ARG A 56 8.19 0.21 15.94
N LYS A 57 7.74 0.01 17.19
CA LYS A 57 8.08 -1.20 17.96
C LYS A 57 7.12 -2.36 17.71
N LEU A 58 5.88 -2.09 17.30
CA LEU A 58 4.92 -3.15 17.02
C LEU A 58 5.25 -3.91 15.74
N PHE A 59 5.61 -3.21 14.65
CA PHE A 59 5.90 -3.86 13.37
C PHE A 59 7.21 -4.66 13.36
N ALA A 60 8.25 -4.18 14.04
CA ALA A 60 9.57 -4.81 14.03
C ALA A 60 9.73 -5.98 15.04
N SER A 61 8.79 -6.15 15.98
CA SER A 61 8.85 -7.18 17.04
C SER A 61 7.95 -8.40 16.79
N LEU A 62 7.38 -8.52 15.59
CA LEU A 62 6.61 -9.69 15.20
C LEU A 62 7.54 -10.90 14.99
N SER A 63 7.87 -11.59 16.08
CA SER A 63 8.29 -13.01 16.05
C SER A 63 7.22 -13.82 15.30
N PRO A 64 7.56 -14.92 14.59
CA PRO A 64 6.76 -15.47 13.49
C PRO A 64 5.42 -16.03 13.99
N GLN A 65 4.43 -15.14 14.15
CA GLN A 65 3.07 -15.52 14.44
C GLN A 65 2.42 -15.83 13.10
N LYS A 66 2.06 -17.12 12.94
CA LYS A 66 1.04 -17.68 12.04
C LYS A 66 0.32 -16.61 11.22
N TYR A 67 0.78 -16.47 9.99
CA TYR A 67 0.39 -15.51 8.98
C TYR A 67 -1.12 -15.43 8.75
N TYR A 68 -1.62 -14.22 8.43
CA TYR A 68 -2.99 -13.98 8.00
C TYR A 68 -3.19 -14.54 6.59
N SER A 69 -3.75 -15.75 6.54
CA SER A 69 -4.26 -16.35 5.31
C SER A 69 -5.77 -16.19 5.27
N SER A 70 -6.27 -15.51 4.25
CA SER A 70 -7.69 -15.45 3.92
C SER A 70 -8.03 -16.66 3.05
N SER A 71 -8.73 -17.64 3.60
CA SER A 71 -9.33 -18.71 2.79
C SER A 71 -10.55 -18.12 2.08
N ILE A 72 -10.50 -18.06 0.75
CA ILE A 72 -11.56 -17.48 -0.08
C ILE A 72 -12.56 -18.57 -0.46
N SER A 73 -12.04 -19.76 -0.78
CA SER A 73 -12.79 -20.99 -1.00
C SER A 73 -11.95 -22.20 -0.56
N GLU A 74 -12.41 -23.40 -0.88
CA GLU A 74 -11.62 -24.63 -0.70
C GLU A 74 -10.33 -24.61 -1.54
N ASN A 75 -10.39 -24.05 -2.76
CA ASN A 75 -9.26 -24.07 -3.70
C ASN A 75 -8.44 -22.78 -3.69
N VAL A 76 -8.95 -21.69 -3.11
CA VAL A 76 -8.35 -20.36 -3.25
C VAL A 76 -8.00 -19.77 -1.90
N GLN A 77 -6.77 -19.27 -1.78
CA GLN A 77 -6.28 -18.59 -0.58
C GLN A 77 -5.45 -17.37 -0.97
N VAL A 78 -5.55 -16.32 -0.16
CA VAL A 78 -4.63 -15.17 -0.24
C VAL A 78 -3.87 -15.08 1.07
N ARG A 79 -2.54 -15.05 1.00
CA ARG A 79 -1.69 -14.84 2.16
C ARG A 79 -1.08 -13.44 2.12
N THR A 80 -1.32 -12.66 3.17
CA THR A 80 -0.78 -11.31 3.32
C THR A 80 0.63 -11.36 3.90
N ILE A 81 1.58 -10.70 3.24
CA ILE A 81 3.00 -10.70 3.59
C ILE A 81 3.41 -9.25 3.88
N PRO A 82 3.67 -8.89 5.15
CA PRO A 82 4.13 -7.55 5.49
C PRO A 82 5.55 -7.33 4.96
N VAL A 83 5.70 -6.29 4.16
CA VAL A 83 6.97 -5.89 3.55
C VAL A 83 7.29 -4.44 3.85
N LEU A 84 8.59 -4.11 3.85
CA LEU A 84 9.09 -2.80 4.22
C LEU A 84 8.55 -2.35 5.59
N ARG A 85 7.91 -1.17 5.64
CA ARG A 85 7.37 -0.59 6.87
C ARG A 85 5.86 -0.80 7.01
N ASP A 86 5.12 -0.53 5.95
CA ASP A 86 3.66 -0.53 5.93
C ASP A 86 3.10 -1.06 4.61
N ASN A 87 3.93 -1.65 3.74
CA ASN A 87 3.49 -2.26 2.49
C ASN A 87 3.01 -3.70 2.73
N TYR A 88 2.13 -4.16 1.84
CA TYR A 88 1.75 -5.56 1.72
C TYR A 88 2.12 -6.10 0.35
N SER A 89 2.86 -7.20 0.35
CA SER A 89 2.82 -8.15 -0.76
C SER A 89 1.76 -9.20 -0.48
N TYR A 90 1.25 -9.85 -1.52
CA TYR A 90 0.30 -10.94 -1.39
C TYR A 90 0.77 -12.19 -2.12
N LEU A 91 0.42 -13.36 -1.60
CA LEU A 91 0.53 -14.62 -2.31
C LEU A 91 -0.88 -15.13 -2.62
N LEU A 92 -1.27 -15.07 -3.89
CA LEU A 92 -2.52 -15.62 -4.42
C LEU A 92 -2.29 -17.09 -4.77
N ILE A 93 -2.97 -17.98 -4.05
CA ILE A 93 -2.71 -19.42 -4.08
C ILE A 93 -3.87 -20.14 -4.77
N ASP A 94 -3.52 -20.89 -5.81
CA ASP A 94 -4.35 -21.97 -6.36
C ASP A 94 -3.92 -23.28 -5.68
N LYS A 95 -4.74 -23.72 -4.72
CA LYS A 95 -4.49 -24.96 -3.96
C LYS A 95 -4.68 -26.21 -4.81
N ARG A 96 -5.56 -26.16 -5.82
CA ARG A 96 -5.86 -27.29 -6.70
C ARG A 96 -4.62 -27.69 -7.50
N HIS A 97 -3.91 -26.70 -8.04
CA HIS A 97 -2.72 -26.93 -8.87
C HIS A 97 -1.41 -26.72 -8.11
N LYS A 98 -1.46 -26.35 -6.83
CA LYS A 98 -0.29 -26.08 -5.95
C LYS A 98 0.66 -25.04 -6.54
N VAL A 99 0.09 -23.98 -7.10
CA VAL A 99 0.84 -22.86 -7.66
C VAL A 99 0.37 -21.55 -7.06
N ALA A 100 1.21 -20.52 -7.14
CA ALA A 100 0.87 -19.21 -6.65
C ALA A 100 1.42 -18.08 -7.53
N ALA A 101 0.71 -16.96 -7.52
CA ALA A 101 1.19 -15.68 -8.01
C ALA A 101 1.49 -14.75 -6.83
N ALA A 102 2.62 -14.07 -6.86
CA ALA A 102 2.89 -12.98 -5.93
C ALA A 102 2.32 -11.66 -6.46
N VAL A 103 1.89 -10.78 -5.57
CA VAL A 103 1.46 -9.42 -5.92
C VAL A 103 2.40 -8.43 -5.24
N ASP A 104 2.93 -7.49 -6.02
CA ASP A 104 3.85 -6.41 -5.59
C ASP A 104 4.99 -6.89 -4.64
N PRO A 105 5.87 -7.80 -5.10
CA PRO A 105 6.82 -8.52 -4.25
C PRO A 105 8.14 -7.76 -4.01
N VAL A 106 8.11 -6.60 -3.36
CA VAL A 106 9.33 -5.79 -3.12
C VAL A 106 10.40 -6.46 -2.24
N GLU A 107 10.03 -7.44 -1.41
CA GLU A 107 10.98 -8.26 -0.63
C GLU A 107 10.93 -9.74 -1.08
N PRO A 108 11.65 -10.11 -2.15
CA PRO A 108 11.58 -11.43 -2.79
C PRO A 108 11.78 -12.62 -1.84
N THR A 109 12.72 -12.53 -0.90
CA THR A 109 13.00 -13.60 0.07
C THR A 109 11.80 -13.89 0.98
N LYS A 110 11.01 -12.88 1.36
CA LYS A 110 9.81 -13.09 2.19
C LYS A 110 8.70 -13.80 1.41
N VAL A 111 8.54 -13.44 0.14
CA VAL A 111 7.54 -14.01 -0.76
C VAL A 111 7.84 -15.47 -1.09
N THR A 112 9.08 -15.76 -1.44
CA THR A 112 9.55 -17.12 -1.77
C THR A 112 9.45 -18.05 -0.57
N ARG A 113 9.89 -17.59 0.62
CA ARG A 113 9.69 -18.33 1.88
C ARG A 113 8.22 -18.60 2.17
N ALA A 114 7.33 -17.62 1.96
CA ALA A 114 5.89 -17.83 2.18
C ALA A 114 5.31 -18.89 1.21
N ALA A 115 5.77 -18.92 -0.04
CA ALA A 115 5.39 -19.95 -1.00
C ALA A 115 5.89 -21.34 -0.59
N GLU A 116 7.13 -21.45 -0.09
CA GLU A 116 7.70 -22.69 0.44
C GLU A 116 6.91 -23.20 1.66
N GLU A 117 6.58 -22.32 2.61
CA GLU A 117 5.80 -22.66 3.80
C GLU A 117 4.37 -23.15 3.47
N GLU A 118 3.77 -22.64 2.39
CA GLU A 118 2.47 -23.10 1.88
C GLU A 118 2.59 -24.33 0.96
N GLY A 119 3.80 -24.79 0.64
CA GLY A 119 4.04 -25.94 -0.22
C GLY A 119 3.58 -25.73 -1.67
N VAL A 120 3.67 -24.48 -2.17
CA VAL A 120 3.23 -24.11 -3.51
C VAL A 120 4.38 -23.57 -4.34
N ARG A 121 4.33 -23.80 -5.65
CA ARG A 121 5.32 -23.26 -6.58
C ARG A 121 4.94 -21.84 -6.99
N LEU A 122 5.83 -20.88 -6.77
CA LEU A 122 5.69 -19.53 -7.30
C LEU A 122 5.88 -19.57 -8.82
N VAL A 123 4.91 -19.08 -9.58
CA VAL A 123 4.91 -19.15 -11.06
C VAL A 123 4.70 -17.81 -11.75
N ALA A 124 4.19 -16.81 -11.02
CA ALA A 124 3.92 -15.51 -11.58
C ALA A 124 4.05 -14.38 -10.55
N VAL A 125 4.18 -13.16 -11.07
CA VAL A 125 4.08 -11.90 -10.33
C VAL A 125 3.04 -11.03 -11.02
N LEU A 126 2.15 -10.42 -10.24
CA LEU A 126 1.21 -9.40 -10.68
C LEU A 126 1.69 -8.07 -10.08
N THR A 127 2.21 -7.17 -10.92
CA THR A 127 2.68 -5.86 -10.46
C THR A 127 1.62 -4.80 -10.74
N THR A 128 1.15 -4.09 -9.71
CA THR A 128 0.09 -3.09 -9.85
C THR A 128 0.58 -1.82 -10.53
N HIS A 129 1.79 -1.37 -10.20
CA HIS A 129 2.38 -0.16 -10.78
C HIS A 129 3.91 -0.09 -10.59
N LYS A 130 4.54 0.90 -11.23
CA LYS A 130 6.01 1.04 -11.30
C LYS A 130 6.73 1.50 -10.04
N HIS A 131 6.04 1.92 -8.97
CA HIS A 131 6.77 2.43 -7.81
C HIS A 131 7.63 1.33 -7.19
N TRP A 132 8.78 1.73 -6.65
CA TRP A 132 9.82 0.80 -6.21
C TRP A 132 9.36 -0.07 -5.06
N ASP A 133 8.54 0.46 -4.15
CA ASP A 133 7.99 -0.27 -3.02
C ASP A 133 6.96 -1.35 -3.40
N HIS A 134 6.61 -1.45 -4.69
CA HIS A 134 5.78 -2.51 -5.27
C HIS A 134 6.55 -3.39 -6.25
N SER A 135 7.31 -2.77 -7.16
CA SER A 135 7.98 -3.45 -8.28
C SER A 135 9.47 -3.75 -8.03
N GLY A 136 10.04 -3.24 -6.93
CA GLY A 136 11.48 -3.23 -6.69
C GLY A 136 12.13 -4.60 -6.52
N GLY A 137 11.34 -5.65 -6.27
CA GLY A 137 11.82 -7.03 -6.16
C GLY A 137 11.62 -7.87 -7.43
N ASN A 138 11.05 -7.31 -8.50
CA ASN A 138 10.72 -8.06 -9.70
C ASN A 138 11.95 -8.66 -10.39
N GLU A 139 13.01 -7.88 -10.56
CA GLU A 139 14.23 -8.32 -11.26
C GLU A 139 14.97 -9.39 -10.46
N GLU A 140 15.10 -9.21 -9.14
CA GLU A 140 15.71 -10.19 -8.23
C GLU A 140 14.89 -11.51 -8.21
N LEU A 141 13.55 -11.44 -8.24
CA LEU A 141 12.72 -12.64 -8.39
C LEU A 141 12.97 -13.36 -9.71
N LEU A 142 13.16 -12.62 -10.80
CA LEU A 142 13.43 -13.20 -12.10
C LEU A 142 14.82 -13.87 -12.15
N GLU A 143 15.82 -13.31 -11.46
CA GLU A 143 17.12 -13.95 -11.29
C GLU A 143 17.03 -15.26 -10.50
N MET A 144 16.24 -15.29 -9.43
CA MET A 144 16.01 -16.50 -8.63
C MET A 144 15.14 -17.54 -9.36
N TYR A 145 14.17 -17.10 -10.16
CA TYR A 145 13.23 -17.94 -10.90
C TYR A 145 13.14 -17.48 -12.36
N PRO A 146 14.07 -17.91 -13.23
CA PRO A 146 14.13 -17.42 -14.62
C PRO A 146 12.90 -17.71 -15.49
N SER A 147 12.03 -18.63 -15.06
CA SER A 147 10.79 -18.99 -15.75
C SER A 147 9.55 -18.25 -15.22
N LEU A 148 9.72 -17.28 -14.33
CA LEU A 148 8.63 -16.55 -13.71
C LEU A 148 7.94 -15.61 -14.72
N ASN A 149 6.61 -15.67 -14.76
CA ASN A 149 5.82 -14.73 -15.55
C ASN A 149 5.57 -13.46 -14.73
N ILE A 150 6.20 -12.35 -15.09
CA ILE A 150 6.01 -11.06 -14.42
C ILE A 150 5.07 -10.21 -15.27
N PHE A 151 3.84 -10.08 -14.80
CA PHE A 151 2.79 -9.26 -15.40
C PHE A 151 2.90 -7.83 -14.88
N GLY A 152 2.94 -6.88 -15.82
CA GLY A 152 3.03 -5.45 -15.54
C GLY A 152 2.35 -4.62 -16.62
N SER A 153 2.15 -3.35 -16.33
CA SER A 153 1.41 -2.45 -17.20
C SER A 153 2.04 -2.28 -18.59
N SER A 154 1.19 -2.29 -19.63
CA SER A 154 1.56 -1.85 -20.97
C SER A 154 1.63 -0.32 -21.11
N TYR A 155 1.15 0.43 -20.12
CA TYR A 155 1.05 1.90 -20.15
C TYR A 155 2.17 2.60 -19.36
N GLU A 156 3.03 1.85 -18.66
CA GLU A 156 4.25 2.37 -18.04
C GLU A 156 5.39 1.35 -18.05
N THR A 157 6.59 1.77 -17.67
CA THR A 157 7.73 0.86 -17.53
C THR A 157 7.77 0.33 -16.11
N VAL A 158 7.44 -0.95 -15.96
CA VAL A 158 7.55 -1.69 -14.70
C VAL A 158 8.80 -2.60 -14.78
N PRO A 159 9.78 -2.47 -13.86
CA PRO A 159 10.98 -3.30 -13.85
C PRO A 159 10.69 -4.80 -13.85
N GLY A 160 11.53 -5.58 -14.55
CA GLY A 160 11.40 -7.05 -14.64
C GLY A 160 10.19 -7.59 -15.41
N THR A 161 9.33 -6.75 -16.01
CA THR A 161 8.12 -7.21 -16.71
C THR A 161 8.47 -8.11 -17.89
N THR A 162 7.95 -9.35 -17.88
CA THR A 162 8.04 -10.29 -19.01
C THR A 162 6.75 -10.33 -19.83
N HIS A 163 5.62 -9.97 -19.23
CA HIS A 163 4.30 -9.97 -19.87
C HIS A 163 3.62 -8.62 -19.63
N ARG A 164 3.42 -7.84 -20.71
CA ARG A 164 2.71 -6.56 -20.62
C ARG A 164 1.22 -6.78 -20.78
N VAL A 165 0.44 -6.27 -19.83
CA VAL A 165 -1.02 -6.36 -19.81
C VAL A 165 -1.68 -4.99 -19.67
N GLY A 166 -2.91 -4.87 -20.11
CA GLY A 166 -3.66 -3.63 -20.14
C GLY A 166 -5.17 -3.82 -20.05
N ARG A 167 -5.90 -2.79 -20.48
CA ARG A 167 -7.35 -2.68 -20.25
C ARG A 167 -8.09 -3.85 -20.91
N GLY A 168 -8.81 -4.62 -20.10
CA GLY A 168 -9.71 -5.68 -20.58
C GLY A 168 -9.01 -7.00 -20.84
N ASP A 169 -7.70 -7.11 -20.59
CA ASP A 169 -7.00 -8.38 -20.67
C ASP A 169 -7.55 -9.33 -19.60
N VAL A 170 -7.70 -10.60 -20.00
CA VAL A 170 -8.09 -11.71 -19.14
C VAL A 170 -7.14 -12.86 -19.38
N PHE A 171 -6.52 -13.37 -18.32
CA PHE A 171 -5.54 -14.44 -18.43
C PHE A 171 -5.51 -15.33 -17.19
N GLN A 172 -4.82 -16.45 -17.31
CA GLN A 172 -4.45 -17.27 -16.16
C GLN A 172 -2.96 -17.07 -15.88
N PHE A 173 -2.59 -16.85 -14.62
CA PHE A 173 -1.18 -16.71 -14.26
C PHE A 173 -0.40 -18.04 -14.38
N HIS A 174 -1.12 -19.16 -14.50
CA HIS A 174 -0.60 -20.49 -14.81
C HIS A 174 -1.63 -21.27 -15.62
N THR A 175 -1.20 -22.14 -16.55
CA THR A 175 -2.11 -23.04 -17.28
C THR A 175 -1.73 -24.49 -17.01
N PRO A 176 -2.64 -25.30 -16.45
CA PRO A 176 -3.97 -24.93 -15.95
C PRO A 176 -3.92 -24.16 -14.62
N SER A 177 -4.91 -23.29 -14.40
CA SER A 177 -5.22 -22.64 -13.10
C SER A 177 -6.74 -22.61 -12.90
N CYS A 178 -7.21 -22.66 -11.65
CA CYS A 178 -8.61 -22.44 -11.29
C CYS A 178 -8.98 -20.96 -11.19
N LEU A 179 -8.06 -20.04 -11.46
CA LEU A 179 -8.26 -18.60 -11.30
C LEU A 179 -8.14 -17.86 -12.65
N ASP A 180 -9.14 -17.03 -12.96
CA ASP A 180 -9.06 -16.03 -14.03
C ASP A 180 -8.69 -14.67 -13.44
N VAL A 181 -7.71 -14.01 -14.06
CA VAL A 181 -7.20 -12.68 -13.72
C VAL A 181 -7.74 -11.69 -14.75
N TYR A 182 -8.53 -10.73 -14.30
CA TYR A 182 -9.07 -9.64 -15.11
C TYR A 182 -8.31 -8.36 -14.81
N VAL A 183 -7.85 -7.66 -15.86
CA VAL A 183 -7.04 -6.45 -15.73
C VAL A 183 -7.86 -5.21 -16.01
N PHE A 184 -7.81 -4.26 -15.07
CA PHE A 184 -8.43 -2.95 -15.20
C PHE A 184 -7.38 -1.86 -15.03
N CYS A 185 -7.33 -0.90 -15.95
CA CYS A 185 -6.44 0.25 -15.82
C CYS A 185 -7.10 1.34 -14.99
N THR A 186 -6.39 1.86 -13.99
CA THR A 186 -6.84 2.95 -13.12
C THR A 186 -5.80 4.07 -13.04
N PRO A 187 -5.53 4.79 -14.14
CA PRO A 187 -4.57 5.88 -14.16
C PRO A 187 -4.98 6.94 -13.13
N CYS A 188 -4.08 7.30 -12.21
CA CYS A 188 -4.21 8.44 -11.31
C CYS A 188 -2.99 8.51 -10.39
N HIS A 189 -2.79 7.45 -9.58
CA HIS A 189 -1.62 7.34 -8.71
C HIS A 189 -0.34 7.24 -9.53
N THR A 190 -0.32 6.31 -10.48
CA THR A 190 0.56 6.37 -11.65
C THR A 190 -0.28 6.35 -12.91
N ARG A 191 0.30 6.73 -14.05
CA ARG A 191 -0.39 6.70 -15.35
C ARG A 191 -0.69 5.29 -15.82
N GLY A 192 0.09 4.31 -15.37
CA GLY A 192 -0.06 2.91 -15.78
C GLY A 192 -0.62 1.98 -14.71
N HIS A 193 -1.18 2.50 -13.62
CA HIS A 193 -1.68 1.68 -12.51
C HIS A 193 -2.75 0.67 -12.96
N LEU A 194 -2.62 -0.56 -12.49
CA LEU A 194 -3.54 -1.66 -12.75
C LEU A 194 -4.19 -2.18 -11.46
N LEU A 195 -5.48 -2.50 -11.57
CA LEU A 195 -6.16 -3.39 -10.63
C LEU A 195 -6.23 -4.80 -11.21
N TYR A 196 -5.95 -5.80 -10.39
CA TYR A 196 -6.15 -7.20 -10.72
C TYR A 196 -7.37 -7.74 -9.98
N PHE A 197 -8.41 -8.07 -10.74
CA PHE A 197 -9.64 -8.65 -10.22
C PHE A 197 -9.67 -10.15 -10.52
N ILE A 198 -9.80 -10.98 -9.50
CA ILE A 198 -9.65 -12.43 -9.58
C ILE A 198 -10.99 -13.11 -9.34
N LYS A 199 -11.30 -14.10 -10.18
CA LYS A 199 -12.45 -15.00 -9.98
C LYS A 199 -12.03 -16.45 -10.04
N GLU A 200 -12.61 -17.27 -9.17
CA GLU A 200 -12.48 -18.72 -9.27
C GLU A 200 -13.36 -19.22 -10.42
N ARG A 201 -12.76 -19.99 -11.31
CA ARG A 201 -13.43 -20.64 -12.44
C ARG A 201 -14.36 -21.73 -11.93
N ASP A 202 -15.50 -21.84 -12.60
CA ASP A 202 -16.53 -22.87 -12.36
C ASP A 202 -17.21 -22.79 -10.97
N ALA A 203 -16.86 -21.81 -10.14
CA ALA A 203 -17.53 -21.54 -8.87
C ALA A 203 -18.70 -20.57 -9.11
N THR A 204 -19.93 -21.05 -8.88
CA THR A 204 -21.15 -20.28 -9.09
C THR A 204 -21.39 -19.20 -8.03
N ASP A 205 -20.73 -19.29 -6.87
CA ASP A 205 -20.90 -18.37 -5.74
C ASP A 205 -19.58 -18.10 -4.99
N SER A 206 -18.47 -17.95 -5.73
CA SER A 206 -17.19 -17.58 -5.12
C SER A 206 -17.10 -16.07 -4.89
N THR A 207 -16.54 -15.69 -3.74
CA THR A 207 -16.19 -14.30 -3.47
C THR A 207 -15.00 -13.88 -4.33
N ALA A 208 -15.16 -12.81 -5.10
CA ALA A 208 -14.07 -12.28 -5.93
C ALA A 208 -13.02 -11.54 -5.09
N ILE A 209 -11.81 -11.44 -5.63
CA ILE A 209 -10.67 -10.77 -5.00
C ILE A 209 -10.28 -9.57 -5.86
N LEU A 210 -9.94 -8.44 -5.24
CA LEU A 210 -9.40 -7.26 -5.91
C LEU A 210 -8.07 -6.87 -5.27
N PHE A 211 -6.99 -6.95 -6.03
CA PHE A 211 -5.72 -6.33 -5.67
C PHE A 211 -5.72 -4.90 -6.21
N SER A 212 -5.85 -3.92 -5.30
CA SER A 212 -6.08 -2.52 -5.66
C SER A 212 -4.81 -1.68 -5.71
N GLY A 213 -3.68 -2.23 -5.27
CA GLY A 213 -2.43 -1.50 -5.08
C GLY A 213 -2.69 -0.17 -4.37
N ASP A 214 -2.20 0.90 -5.00
CA ASP A 214 -2.30 2.27 -4.51
C ASP A 214 -3.45 3.09 -5.11
N THR A 215 -4.39 2.48 -5.83
CA THR A 215 -5.58 3.21 -6.29
C THR A 215 -6.58 3.37 -5.14
N LEU A 216 -6.93 2.26 -4.47
CA LEU A 216 -7.84 2.23 -3.32
C LEU A 216 -7.16 1.59 -2.12
N PHE A 217 -7.44 2.16 -0.95
CA PHE A 217 -7.04 1.63 0.35
C PHE A 217 -8.27 1.44 1.23
N VAL A 218 -8.14 0.66 2.30
CA VAL A 218 -9.18 0.62 3.34
C VAL A 218 -9.38 2.04 3.89
N GLY A 219 -10.57 2.59 3.66
CA GLY A 219 -10.99 3.94 4.08
C GLY A 219 -10.32 5.09 3.32
N GLY A 220 -9.61 4.84 2.22
CA GLY A 220 -8.91 5.90 1.47
C GLY A 220 -8.65 5.59 0.00
N CYS A 221 -7.87 6.45 -0.64
CA CYS A 221 -7.35 6.27 -2.00
C CYS A 221 -5.89 6.76 -2.11
N GLY A 222 -5.26 6.43 -3.23
CA GLY A 222 -3.94 6.92 -3.61
C GLY A 222 -3.82 8.44 -3.65
N ARG A 223 -2.59 8.92 -3.48
CA ARG A 223 -2.24 10.28 -3.93
C ARG A 223 -2.24 10.35 -5.44
N PHE A 224 -2.61 11.49 -6.00
CA PHE A 224 -2.73 11.69 -7.44
C PHE A 224 -1.39 12.20 -8.00
N PHE A 225 -0.35 11.37 -7.96
CA PHE A 225 0.99 11.81 -8.36
C PHE A 225 1.09 12.08 -9.87
N GLU A 226 0.41 11.29 -10.69
CA GLU A 226 0.52 11.37 -12.15
C GLU A 226 -0.84 11.47 -12.88
N GLY A 227 -1.88 11.90 -12.17
CA GLY A 227 -3.22 12.10 -12.72
C GLY A 227 -4.02 13.09 -11.89
N SER A 228 -5.32 13.18 -12.16
CA SER A 228 -6.21 14.18 -11.56
C SER A 228 -7.40 13.58 -10.80
N SER A 229 -8.20 14.45 -10.19
CA SER A 229 -9.49 14.09 -9.61
C SER A 229 -10.48 13.53 -10.64
N GLU A 230 -10.43 14.01 -11.88
CA GLU A 230 -11.24 13.51 -12.98
C GLU A 230 -10.83 12.08 -13.35
N ASP A 231 -9.52 11.80 -13.37
CA ASP A 231 -9.02 10.44 -13.59
C ASP A 231 -9.50 9.49 -12.47
N MET A 232 -9.37 9.90 -11.20
CA MET A 232 -9.88 9.11 -10.08
C MET A 232 -11.40 8.91 -10.13
N LEU A 233 -12.15 9.97 -10.49
CA LEU A 233 -13.60 9.87 -10.67
C LEU A 233 -13.96 8.84 -11.74
N GLN A 234 -13.30 8.91 -12.90
CA GLN A 234 -13.52 7.95 -13.98
C GLN A 234 -13.18 6.53 -13.56
N ASN A 235 -12.08 6.33 -12.81
CA ASN A 235 -11.74 5.02 -12.26
C ASN A 235 -12.85 4.49 -11.34
N ILE A 236 -13.39 5.33 -10.46
CA ILE A 236 -14.47 4.93 -9.56
C ILE A 236 -15.74 4.59 -10.34
N GLU A 237 -16.18 5.49 -11.23
CA GLU A 237 -17.45 5.36 -11.95
C GLU A 237 -17.44 4.24 -12.99
N GLN A 238 -16.33 4.08 -13.72
CA GLN A 238 -16.26 3.17 -14.85
C GLN A 238 -15.65 1.81 -14.51
N VAL A 239 -14.95 1.69 -13.39
CA VAL A 239 -14.28 0.46 -12.98
C VAL A 239 -14.81 -0.01 -11.63
N VAL A 240 -14.57 0.76 -10.56
CA VAL A 240 -14.81 0.30 -9.19
C VAL A 240 -16.28 -0.02 -8.93
N HIS A 241 -17.20 0.85 -9.38
CA HIS A 241 -18.65 0.64 -9.22
C HIS A 241 -19.19 -0.61 -9.93
N LYS A 242 -18.45 -1.19 -10.89
CA LYS A 242 -18.88 -2.38 -11.64
C LYS A 242 -18.52 -3.69 -10.95
N PHE A 243 -17.69 -3.65 -9.91
CA PHE A 243 -17.34 -4.85 -9.16
C PHE A 243 -18.49 -5.28 -8.23
N PRO A 244 -18.65 -6.60 -7.98
CA PRO A 244 -19.59 -7.10 -6.96
C PRO A 244 -19.30 -6.49 -5.58
N ARG A 245 -20.36 -6.16 -4.82
CA ARG A 245 -20.22 -5.51 -3.50
C ARG A 245 -19.45 -6.39 -2.49
N ASN A 246 -19.63 -7.70 -2.54
CA ASN A 246 -18.93 -8.64 -1.67
C ASN A 246 -17.44 -8.88 -2.05
N THR A 247 -16.90 -8.22 -3.07
CA THR A 247 -15.49 -8.37 -3.48
C THR A 247 -14.55 -8.02 -2.34
N LEU A 248 -13.61 -8.91 -2.04
CA LEU A 248 -12.56 -8.69 -1.04
C LEU A 248 -11.44 -7.83 -1.63
N MET A 249 -11.13 -6.71 -0.99
CA MET A 249 -10.13 -5.75 -1.44
C MET A 249 -8.83 -5.87 -0.63
N PHE A 250 -7.73 -6.04 -1.34
CA PHE A 250 -6.37 -6.15 -0.83
C PHE A 250 -5.52 -4.99 -1.41
N CYS A 251 -5.19 -4.02 -0.56
CA CYS A 251 -4.54 -2.77 -0.97
C CYS A 251 -3.05 -2.71 -0.60
N GLY A 252 -2.29 -1.85 -1.28
CA GLY A 252 -0.82 -1.81 -1.19
C GLY A 252 -0.24 -1.52 0.20
N HIS A 253 -0.97 -0.81 1.07
CA HIS A 253 -0.44 -0.32 2.35
C HIS A 253 -1.41 -0.42 3.53
N GLU A 254 -0.84 -0.52 4.73
CA GLU A 254 -1.51 -0.43 6.02
C GLU A 254 -1.72 1.04 6.47
N TYR A 255 -2.54 1.77 5.71
CA TYR A 255 -2.90 3.17 5.98
C TYR A 255 -4.23 3.34 6.72
N THR A 256 -4.86 2.24 7.10
CA THR A 256 -6.28 2.20 7.51
C THR A 256 -6.62 3.14 8.65
N VAL A 257 -5.85 3.12 9.74
CA VAL A 257 -6.13 4.01 10.89
C VAL A 257 -6.05 5.48 10.50
N LYS A 258 -5.03 5.89 9.74
CA LYS A 258 -4.89 7.28 9.29
C LYS A 258 -5.98 7.68 8.29
N ASN A 259 -6.35 6.76 7.42
CA ASN A 259 -7.43 6.97 6.46
C ASN A 259 -8.77 7.21 7.17
N LEU A 260 -9.09 6.37 8.15
CA LEU A 260 -10.32 6.47 8.93
C LEU A 260 -10.31 7.69 9.88
N GLU A 261 -9.15 8.09 10.41
CA GLU A 261 -9.01 9.33 11.18
C GLU A 261 -9.32 10.57 10.33
N PHE A 262 -8.81 10.62 9.10
CA PHE A 262 -9.17 11.66 8.13
C PHE A 262 -10.66 11.61 7.78
N ALA A 263 -11.20 10.42 7.51
CA ALA A 263 -12.62 10.25 7.19
C ALA A 263 -13.52 10.77 8.33
N LEU A 264 -13.12 10.60 9.60
CA LEU A 264 -13.86 11.10 10.77
C LEU A 264 -13.91 12.63 10.82
N GLN A 265 -12.96 13.34 10.21
CA GLN A 265 -13.04 14.79 10.06
C GLN A 265 -14.11 15.18 9.03
N MET A 266 -14.34 14.35 8.01
CA MET A 266 -15.32 14.61 6.96
C MET A 266 -16.73 14.21 7.39
N GLU A 267 -16.89 13.08 8.09
CA GLU A 267 -18.19 12.56 8.54
C GLU A 267 -18.18 12.19 10.05
N PRO A 268 -18.08 13.17 10.96
CA PRO A 268 -17.96 12.92 12.41
C PRO A 268 -19.18 12.24 13.04
N ASN A 269 -20.31 12.18 12.33
CA ASN A 269 -21.54 11.54 12.80
C ASN A 269 -21.77 10.14 12.20
N ASN A 270 -20.89 9.66 11.31
CA ASN A 270 -21.00 8.32 10.73
C ASN A 270 -20.58 7.26 11.76
N GLN A 271 -21.56 6.53 12.32
CA GLN A 271 -21.31 5.53 13.36
C GLN A 271 -20.57 4.29 12.83
N ILE A 272 -20.80 3.90 11.57
CA ILE A 272 -20.11 2.77 10.95
C ILE A 272 -18.62 3.08 10.83
N LEU A 273 -18.28 4.29 10.38
CA LEU A 273 -16.92 4.80 10.33
C LEU A 273 -16.25 4.81 11.71
N LYS A 274 -16.92 5.31 12.75
CA LYS A 274 -16.40 5.27 14.14
C LYS A 274 -16.08 3.85 14.59
N ASN A 275 -16.98 2.92 14.33
CA ASN A 275 -16.80 1.52 14.71
C ASN A 275 -15.64 0.88 13.95
N LYS A 276 -15.50 1.17 12.64
CA LYS A 276 -14.38 0.68 11.83
C LYS A 276 -13.04 1.27 12.29
N TYR A 277 -13.00 2.54 12.68
CA TYR A 277 -11.80 3.19 13.24
C TYR A 277 -11.33 2.51 14.54
N GLU A 278 -12.23 2.29 15.50
CA GLU A 278 -11.87 1.60 16.74
C GLU A 278 -11.50 0.13 16.51
N TRP A 279 -12.17 -0.55 15.57
CA TRP A 279 -11.79 -1.89 15.15
C TRP A 279 -10.36 -1.92 14.58
N ALA A 280 -10.02 -0.98 13.69
CA ALA A 280 -8.71 -0.92 13.04
C ALA A 280 -7.59 -0.70 14.05
N LYS A 281 -7.77 0.25 14.99
CA LYS A 281 -6.84 0.46 16.10
C LYS A 281 -6.61 -0.81 16.91
N LYS A 282 -7.70 -1.51 17.26
CA LYS A 282 -7.62 -2.77 18.01
C LYS A 282 -6.92 -3.88 17.23
N GLN A 283 -7.12 -3.98 15.92
CA GLN A 283 -6.38 -4.94 15.09
C GLN A 283 -4.89 -4.67 15.15
N LEU A 284 -4.47 -3.42 14.92
CA LEU A 284 -3.06 -3.05 14.93
C LEU A 284 -2.44 -3.24 16.31
N GLU A 285 -3.12 -2.88 17.40
CA GLU A 285 -2.66 -3.14 18.79
C GLU A 285 -2.41 -4.64 19.07
N LEU A 286 -3.19 -5.51 18.42
CA LEU A 286 -3.05 -6.96 18.50
C LEU A 286 -2.04 -7.53 17.49
N GLY A 287 -1.30 -6.69 16.76
CA GLY A 287 -0.34 -7.12 15.72
C GLY A 287 -1.01 -7.76 14.50
N LYS A 288 -2.29 -7.43 14.25
CA LYS A 288 -3.08 -7.95 13.13
C LYS A 288 -3.15 -6.93 11.99
N PHE A 289 -3.44 -7.40 10.79
CA PHE A 289 -3.65 -6.54 9.62
C PHE A 289 -5.12 -6.13 9.49
N THR A 290 -5.38 -5.02 8.83
CA THR A 290 -6.76 -4.57 8.57
C THR A 290 -7.27 -4.91 7.17
N VAL A 291 -6.46 -5.61 6.37
CA VAL A 291 -6.84 -6.18 5.08
C VAL A 291 -7.24 -7.66 5.23
N PRO A 292 -8.12 -8.19 4.36
CA PRO A 292 -8.92 -7.43 3.40
C PRO A 292 -10.10 -6.70 4.05
N SER A 293 -10.67 -5.71 3.35
CA SER A 293 -12.07 -5.27 3.53
C SER A 293 -12.94 -5.77 2.38
N THR A 294 -14.24 -5.50 2.40
CA THR A 294 -15.09 -5.67 1.20
C THR A 294 -15.39 -4.33 0.53
N LEU A 295 -15.68 -4.32 -0.77
CA LEU A 295 -16.17 -3.10 -1.44
C LEU A 295 -17.46 -2.59 -0.80
N GLU A 296 -18.36 -3.47 -0.37
CA GLU A 296 -19.57 -3.12 0.39
C GLU A 296 -19.26 -2.28 1.62
N GLU A 297 -18.28 -2.71 2.43
CA GLU A 297 -17.81 -1.96 3.59
C GLU A 297 -17.24 -0.59 3.20
N GLU A 298 -16.42 -0.52 2.14
CA GLU A 298 -15.79 0.74 1.72
C GLU A 298 -16.81 1.83 1.37
N TYR A 299 -17.96 1.48 0.77
CA TYR A 299 -19.03 2.46 0.50
C TYR A 299 -19.70 3.03 1.76
N LEU A 300 -19.47 2.44 2.93
CA LEU A 300 -20.05 2.89 4.20
C LEU A 300 -19.16 3.87 4.95
N TYR A 301 -17.85 3.91 4.69
CA TYR A 301 -16.92 4.75 5.45
C TYR A 301 -15.80 5.42 4.65
N ASN A 302 -15.54 5.03 3.40
CA ASN A 302 -14.46 5.60 2.59
C ASN A 302 -14.95 6.91 1.94
N PRO A 303 -14.43 8.09 2.34
CA PRO A 303 -14.94 9.37 1.86
C PRO A 303 -14.77 9.54 0.34
N PHE A 304 -13.77 8.88 -0.26
CA PHE A 304 -13.52 8.93 -1.71
C PHE A 304 -14.52 8.08 -2.51
N LEU A 305 -15.10 7.04 -1.92
CA LEU A 305 -16.21 6.28 -2.55
C LEU A 305 -17.59 6.83 -2.17
N ARG A 306 -17.64 7.74 -1.20
CA ARG A 306 -18.83 8.44 -0.70
C ARG A 306 -18.91 9.88 -1.18
N TYR A 307 -18.17 10.24 -2.25
CA TYR A 307 -18.10 11.61 -2.78
C TYR A 307 -19.48 12.19 -3.17
N GLY A 308 -20.45 11.34 -3.48
CA GLY A 308 -21.83 11.74 -3.80
C GLY A 308 -22.73 11.98 -2.58
N GLU A 309 -22.28 11.62 -1.37
CA GLU A 309 -23.06 11.78 -0.15
C GLU A 309 -23.16 13.25 0.26
N VAL A 310 -24.35 13.69 0.65
CA VAL A 310 -24.61 15.08 1.05
C VAL A 310 -23.71 15.50 2.21
N SER A 311 -23.45 14.60 3.16
CA SER A 311 -22.54 14.83 4.29
C SER A 311 -21.12 15.16 3.83
N ILE A 312 -20.59 14.41 2.86
CA ILE A 312 -19.26 14.64 2.29
C ILE A 312 -19.22 15.97 1.54
N GLN A 313 -20.20 16.20 0.66
CA GLN A 313 -20.31 17.43 -0.13
C GLN A 313 -20.36 18.69 0.75
N GLN A 314 -21.12 18.64 1.84
CA GLN A 314 -21.19 19.71 2.83
C GLN A 314 -19.86 19.90 3.58
N ALA A 315 -19.21 18.81 4.00
CA ALA A 315 -17.94 18.87 4.70
C ALA A 315 -16.84 19.54 3.85
N VAL A 316 -16.82 19.28 2.54
CA VAL A 316 -15.87 19.90 1.61
C VAL A 316 -16.36 21.20 0.97
N GLN A 317 -17.63 21.57 1.17
CA GLN A 317 -18.29 22.72 0.54
C GLN A 317 -18.20 22.70 -0.99
N GLN A 318 -18.38 21.53 -1.59
CA GLN A 318 -18.39 21.29 -3.03
C GLN A 318 -19.45 20.23 -3.36
N SER A 319 -20.07 20.32 -4.54
CA SER A 319 -21.08 19.34 -5.00
C SER A 319 -20.74 18.69 -6.34
N GLU A 320 -19.84 19.28 -7.12
CA GLU A 320 -19.38 18.69 -8.37
C GLU A 320 -18.42 17.52 -8.07
N PRO A 321 -18.69 16.29 -8.54
CA PRO A 321 -17.95 15.08 -8.15
C PRO A 321 -16.43 15.19 -8.21
N ALA A 322 -15.87 15.67 -9.33
CA ALA A 322 -14.43 15.81 -9.49
C ALA A 322 -13.85 16.84 -8.50
N LYS A 323 -14.54 17.97 -8.27
CA LYS A 323 -14.12 18.98 -7.29
C LYS A 323 -14.22 18.48 -5.85
N VAL A 324 -15.20 17.63 -5.53
CA VAL A 324 -15.31 16.96 -4.23
C VAL A 324 -14.09 16.08 -4.00
N LEU A 325 -13.75 15.22 -4.97
CA LEU A 325 -12.57 14.36 -4.87
C LEU A 325 -11.26 15.16 -4.79
N ALA A 326 -11.14 16.24 -5.56
CA ALA A 326 -9.99 17.14 -5.52
C ALA A 326 -9.80 17.75 -4.12
N GLU A 327 -10.88 18.27 -3.51
CA GLU A 327 -10.82 18.90 -2.20
C GLU A 327 -10.59 17.87 -1.08
N LEU A 328 -11.23 16.69 -1.14
CA LEU A 328 -10.94 15.58 -0.23
C LEU A 328 -9.46 15.19 -0.28
N ARG A 329 -8.92 15.03 -1.49
CA ARG A 329 -7.52 14.63 -1.70
C ARG A 329 -6.57 15.68 -1.16
N LYS A 330 -6.79 16.95 -1.50
CA LYS A 330 -6.01 18.09 -1.04
C LYS A 330 -5.98 18.20 0.48
N ARG A 331 -7.13 18.04 1.15
CA ARG A 331 -7.19 18.05 2.63
C ARG A 331 -6.43 16.87 3.23
N LYS A 332 -6.59 15.67 2.67
CA LYS A 332 -5.89 14.48 3.15
C LYS A 332 -4.38 14.53 2.93
N ASP A 333 -3.90 15.27 1.93
CA ASP A 333 -2.47 15.40 1.66
C ASP A 333 -1.72 16.27 2.67
N VAL A 334 -2.42 17.17 3.35
CA VAL A 334 -1.88 18.07 4.39
C VAL A 334 -2.31 17.70 5.82
N PHE A 335 -3.11 16.64 5.98
CA PHE A 335 -3.48 16.04 7.26
C PHE A 335 -2.35 15.16 7.80
#